data_AF-A0ABD0ZDJ2-F1
#
_entry.id   AF-A0ABD0ZDJ2-F1
#
_cell.length_a   1.000
_cell.length_b   1.000
_cell.length_c   1.000
_cell.angle_alpha   90.00
_cell.angle_beta   90.00
_cell.angle_gamma   90.00
#
_symmetry.space_group_name_H-M   'P 1'
#
loop_
_entity.id
_entity.type
_entity.pdbx_description
1 polymer ?
#
loop_
_entity_poly.entity_id
_entity_poly.type
_entity_poly.pdbx_seq_one_letter_code
_entity_poly.pdbx_strand_id
1 'polypeptide(L)'
;GSCGGQAGAVDEEGFLRAFEDVPTVQIYSARDLEDMLVKTRQIIADPDQDWNKRVDALKKIRSLLMAGASNYDEFYNHLRLLDPPFQASIKDLRSQVVREACVTIAYMSQLLGNKMEHFTENMLPCLFNLIQSSAKVVATAGQVAIGFVVAHTHSSRLLPLLCSLLSHKSRDIRRAAVKLLHQVLSTWHTPILNKHVGLLQTGVQSAIGDADQEVRMTARKAYWAFKNHFPDHAEAILNSLDASYKRTLQSDSMSNSSSSNSLHQPQRSKITGLL
;
A
#
# COMPACT_ATOMS: atom_id res chain seq x y z
N GLY A 1 -15.48 11.44 -19.04
CA GLY A 1 -16.14 12.65 -18.55
C GLY A 1 -15.35 13.21 -17.39
N SER A 2 -14.84 14.44 -17.55
CA SER A 2 -14.19 15.33 -16.57
C SER A 2 -13.03 14.77 -15.73
N CYS A 3 -11.81 14.92 -16.27
CA CYS A 3 -10.60 15.03 -15.46
C CYS A 3 -10.60 16.39 -14.74
N GLY A 4 -11.29 16.46 -13.61
CA GLY A 4 -11.14 17.56 -12.66
C GLY A 4 -9.91 17.29 -11.80
N GLY A 5 -8.81 17.98 -12.07
CA GLY A 5 -7.65 18.01 -11.19
C GLY A 5 -8.11 18.35 -9.77
N GLN A 6 -8.07 17.36 -8.88
CA GLN A 6 -8.52 17.50 -7.50
C GLN A 6 -7.46 18.27 -6.71
N ALA A 7 -7.57 19.60 -6.65
CA ALA A 7 -6.67 20.44 -5.88
C ALA A 7 -6.41 19.87 -4.47
N GLY A 8 -5.14 19.61 -4.16
CA GLY A 8 -4.68 19.10 -2.86
C GLY A 8 -4.77 17.58 -2.64
N ALA A 9 -5.20 16.78 -3.62
CA ALA A 9 -5.09 15.31 -3.55
C ALA A 9 -3.69 14.86 -3.96
N VAL A 10 -3.19 13.80 -3.32
CA VAL A 10 -2.00 13.08 -3.77
C VAL A 10 -2.41 11.72 -4.33
N ASP A 11 -1.81 11.34 -5.45
CA ASP A 11 -2.01 10.07 -6.12
C ASP A 11 -0.69 9.31 -6.25
N GLU A 12 -0.79 8.08 -6.75
CA GLU A 12 0.34 7.16 -6.95
C GLU A 12 1.36 7.74 -7.94
N GLU A 13 0.91 8.34 -9.04
CA GLU A 13 1.77 8.98 -10.04
C GLU A 13 2.54 10.18 -9.46
N GLY A 14 1.91 10.95 -8.57
CA GLY A 14 2.57 12.02 -7.82
C GLY A 14 3.66 11.50 -6.87
N PHE A 15 3.50 10.30 -6.30
CA PHE A 15 4.54 9.65 -5.50
C PHE A 15 5.69 9.16 -6.38
N LEU A 16 5.39 8.45 -7.48
CA LEU A 16 6.40 7.94 -8.40
C LEU A 16 7.31 9.06 -8.93
N ARG A 17 6.73 10.20 -9.32
CA ARG A 17 7.51 11.38 -9.73
C ARG A 17 8.38 11.95 -8.59
N ALA A 18 7.87 11.93 -7.36
CA ALA A 18 8.57 12.47 -6.20
C ALA A 18 9.70 11.56 -5.66
N PHE A 19 9.71 10.28 -6.04
CA PHE A 19 10.74 9.33 -5.60
C PHE A 19 12.13 9.79 -6.04
N GLU A 20 12.25 10.19 -7.31
CA GLU A 20 13.51 10.58 -7.94
C GLU A 20 13.75 12.11 -7.92
N ASP A 21 12.75 12.90 -7.53
CA ASP A 21 12.87 14.36 -7.34
C ASP A 21 13.59 14.71 -6.03
N VAL A 22 14.85 14.28 -5.95
CA VAL A 22 15.75 14.50 -4.81
C VAL A 22 17.17 14.80 -5.28
N PRO A 23 17.98 15.53 -4.50
CA PRO A 23 19.36 15.80 -4.87
C PRO A 23 20.19 14.52 -5.02
N THR A 24 21.06 14.46 -6.03
CA THR A 24 22.05 13.39 -6.17
C THR A 24 23.10 13.49 -5.07
N VAL A 25 23.52 12.34 -4.56
CA VAL A 25 24.55 12.23 -3.52
C VAL A 25 25.53 11.13 -3.90
N GLN A 26 26.74 11.19 -3.37
CA GLN A 26 27.75 10.16 -3.54
C GLN A 26 28.02 9.51 -2.19
N ILE A 27 28.27 8.20 -2.21
CA ILE A 27 28.70 7.42 -1.04
C ILE A 27 30.13 6.98 -1.31
N TYR A 28 31.07 7.51 -0.53
CA TYR A 28 32.49 7.24 -0.76
C TYR A 28 33.02 6.02 0.01
N SER A 29 32.34 5.64 1.09
CA SER A 29 32.66 4.47 1.90
C SER A 29 31.51 4.07 2.82
N ALA A 30 31.59 2.90 3.43
CA ALA A 30 30.66 2.47 4.49
C ALA A 30 30.62 3.45 5.67
N ARG A 31 31.78 4.00 6.06
CA ARG A 31 31.88 4.98 7.14
C ARG A 31 31.20 6.30 6.79
N ASP A 32 31.41 6.77 5.56
CA ASP A 32 30.75 7.97 5.03
C ASP A 32 29.23 7.81 5.01
N LEU A 33 28.73 6.63 4.59
CA LEU A 33 27.30 6.31 4.67
C LEU A 33 26.77 6.35 6.10
N GLU A 34 27.47 5.72 7.05
CA GLU A 34 27.10 5.73 8.46
C GLU A 34 26.99 7.16 9.01
N ASP A 35 28.00 8.00 8.77
CA ASP A 35 28.00 9.40 9.22
C ASP A 35 26.84 10.19 8.58
N MET A 36 26.55 9.97 7.29
CA MET A 36 25.40 10.56 6.61
C MET A 36 24.06 10.10 7.20
N LEU A 37 23.90 8.82 7.51
CA LEU A 37 22.68 8.25 8.08
C LEU A 37 22.43 8.77 9.50
N VAL A 38 23.48 8.83 10.34
CA VAL A 38 23.40 9.38 11.70
C VAL A 38 22.94 10.84 11.67
N LYS A 39 23.58 11.67 10.84
CA LYS A 39 23.24 13.09 10.70
C LYS A 39 21.80 13.28 10.20
N THR A 40 21.41 12.55 9.15
CA THR A 40 20.04 12.60 8.62
C THR A 40 19.02 12.20 9.68
N ARG A 41 19.26 11.11 10.40
CA ARG A 41 18.37 10.63 11.47
C ARG A 41 18.20 11.65 12.59
N GLN A 42 19.28 12.30 13.02
CA GLN A 42 19.23 13.35 14.06
C GLN A 42 18.34 14.51 13.64
N ILE A 43 18.43 14.96 12.39
CA ILE A 43 17.59 16.04 11.86
C ILE A 43 16.11 15.62 11.83
N ILE A 44 15.80 14.40 11.36
CA ILE A 44 14.40 13.91 11.29
C ILE A 44 13.80 13.80 12.70
N ALA A 45 14.60 13.35 13.67
CA ALA A 45 14.18 13.06 15.04
C ALA A 45 13.91 14.31 15.89
N ASP A 46 14.53 15.43 15.56
CA ASP A 46 14.45 16.66 16.35
C ASP A 46 13.22 17.49 15.93
N PRO A 47 12.19 17.61 16.81
CA PRO A 47 10.96 18.34 16.49
C PRO A 47 11.16 19.86 16.41
N ASP A 48 12.24 20.38 17.01
CA ASP A 48 12.55 21.82 17.02
C ASP A 48 13.35 22.24 15.79
N GLN A 49 13.81 21.27 14.97
CA GLN A 49 14.41 21.60 13.67
C GLN A 49 13.42 22.29 12.76
N ASP A 50 13.96 23.19 11.94
CA ASP A 50 13.20 23.80 10.86
C ASP A 50 12.57 22.71 9.98
N TRP A 51 11.27 22.86 9.72
CA TRP A 51 10.49 21.84 9.03
C TRP A 51 10.99 21.59 7.60
N ASN A 52 11.57 22.59 6.91
CA ASN A 52 12.18 22.37 5.60
C ASN A 52 13.40 21.48 5.73
N LYS A 53 14.24 21.70 6.75
CA LYS A 53 15.40 20.83 7.00
C LYS A 53 14.99 19.38 7.28
N ARG A 54 13.86 19.18 7.97
CA ARG A 54 13.30 17.83 8.19
C ARG A 54 12.80 17.20 6.89
N VAL A 55 12.13 17.97 6.03
CA VAL A 55 11.73 17.55 4.67
C VAL A 55 12.97 17.17 3.84
N ASP A 56 14.00 18.00 3.84
CA ASP A 56 15.26 17.74 3.11
C ASP A 56 15.97 16.49 3.64
N ALA A 57 15.93 16.25 4.95
CA ALA A 57 16.48 15.04 5.56
C ALA A 57 15.69 13.78 5.16
N LEU A 58 14.36 13.85 5.06
CA LEU A 58 13.54 12.76 4.54
C LEU A 58 13.87 12.48 3.05
N LYS A 59 14.01 13.53 2.23
CA LYS A 59 14.50 13.40 0.84
C LYS A 59 15.89 12.77 0.77
N LYS A 60 16.79 13.15 1.68
CA LYS A 60 18.15 12.63 1.75
C LYS A 60 18.17 11.11 1.96
N ILE A 61 17.21 10.52 2.67
CA ILE A 61 17.08 9.05 2.76
C ILE A 61 16.86 8.43 1.36
N ARG A 62 15.98 9.03 0.53
CA ARG A 62 15.81 8.57 -0.86
C ARG A 62 17.07 8.78 -1.70
N SER A 63 17.73 9.95 -1.58
CA SER A 63 18.99 10.21 -2.26
C SER A 63 20.05 9.15 -1.94
N LEU A 64 20.21 8.77 -0.67
CA LEU A 64 21.17 7.75 -0.24
C LEU A 64 20.84 6.37 -0.84
N LEU A 65 19.57 6.00 -0.84
CA LEU A 65 19.10 4.76 -1.46
C LEU A 65 19.34 4.73 -2.98
N MET A 66 19.09 5.85 -3.67
CA MET A 66 19.41 6.00 -5.11
C MET A 66 20.92 5.92 -5.38
N ALA A 67 21.75 6.37 -4.44
CA ALA A 67 23.20 6.23 -4.49
C ALA A 67 23.71 4.83 -4.10
N GLY A 68 22.81 3.86 -3.86
CA GLY A 68 23.17 2.48 -3.57
C GLY A 68 23.39 2.17 -2.09
N ALA A 69 22.86 2.96 -1.15
CA ALA A 69 22.97 2.68 0.28
C ALA A 69 22.45 1.29 0.68
N SER A 70 21.48 0.73 -0.06
CA SER A 70 20.93 -0.61 0.18
C SER A 70 21.92 -1.76 -0.09
N ASN A 71 23.08 -1.46 -0.68
CA ASN A 71 24.20 -2.40 -0.88
C ASN A 71 25.13 -2.52 0.34
N TYR A 72 24.89 -1.70 1.38
CA TYR A 72 25.69 -1.63 2.60
C TYR A 72 24.89 -2.17 3.79
N ASP A 73 25.52 -2.98 4.64
CA ASP A 73 24.87 -3.54 5.84
C ASP A 73 24.54 -2.43 6.86
N GLU A 74 25.34 -1.37 6.90
CA GLU A 74 25.16 -0.18 7.73
C GLU A 74 23.78 0.44 7.55
N PHE A 75 23.25 0.41 6.32
CA PHE A 75 21.91 0.95 6.04
C PHE A 75 20.82 0.17 6.79
N TYR A 76 20.85 -1.16 6.79
CA TYR A 76 19.83 -1.97 7.46
C TYR A 76 19.94 -1.89 8.99
N ASN A 77 21.15 -1.71 9.53
CA ASN A 77 21.35 -1.42 10.94
C ASN A 77 20.67 -0.09 11.33
N HIS A 78 20.83 0.93 10.49
CA HIS A 78 20.21 2.24 10.71
C HIS A 78 18.72 2.28 10.42
N LEU A 79 18.20 1.45 9.50
CA LEU A 79 16.78 1.37 9.17
C LEU A 79 15.92 1.11 10.41
N ARG A 80 16.39 0.25 11.33
CA ARG A 80 15.71 -0.02 12.61
C ARG A 80 15.67 1.19 13.55
N LEU A 81 16.63 2.10 13.40
CA LEU A 81 16.70 3.34 14.20
C LEU A 81 15.83 4.47 13.63
N LEU A 82 15.27 4.28 12.43
CA LEU A 82 14.40 5.25 11.77
C LEU A 82 12.94 5.16 12.25
N ASP A 83 12.54 4.13 13.00
CA ASP A 83 11.15 3.97 13.43
C ASP A 83 10.62 5.17 14.23
N PRO A 84 11.23 5.59 15.36
CA PRO A 84 10.70 6.74 16.11
C PRO A 84 10.73 8.06 15.32
N PRO A 85 11.83 8.41 14.60
CA PRO A 85 11.86 9.62 13.78
C PRO A 85 10.77 9.67 12.71
N PHE A 86 10.52 8.56 12.00
CA PHE A 86 9.47 8.52 10.97
C PHE A 86 8.06 8.56 11.57
N GLN A 87 7.82 7.92 12.72
CA GLN A 87 6.55 8.07 13.43
C GLN A 87 6.29 9.52 13.85
N ALA A 88 7.32 10.24 14.28
CA ALA A 88 7.21 11.66 14.59
C ALA A 88 6.91 12.49 13.33
N SER A 89 7.58 12.22 12.21
CA SER A 89 7.31 12.90 10.94
C SER A 89 5.92 12.63 10.36
N ILE A 90 5.39 11.41 10.50
CA ILE A 90 4.01 11.07 10.10
C ILE A 90 2.99 11.86 10.94
N LYS A 91 3.30 12.15 12.20
CA LYS A 91 2.41 12.86 13.14
C LYS A 91 2.64 14.37 13.17
N ASP A 92 3.45 14.90 12.26
CA ASP A 92 3.75 16.34 12.21
C ASP A 92 2.50 17.17 11.89
N LEU A 93 2.43 18.37 12.47
CA LEU A 93 1.33 19.31 12.22
C LEU A 93 1.37 19.90 10.80
N ARG A 94 2.53 19.86 10.14
CA ARG A 94 2.73 20.37 8.78
C ARG A 94 2.56 19.26 7.76
N SER A 95 1.59 19.45 6.87
CA SER A 95 1.29 18.47 5.82
C SER A 95 2.46 18.18 4.88
N GLN A 96 3.39 19.12 4.71
CA GLN A 96 4.61 18.94 3.92
C GLN A 96 5.51 17.87 4.51
N VAL A 97 5.74 17.89 5.84
CA VAL A 97 6.57 16.90 6.53
C VAL A 97 5.91 15.51 6.47
N VAL A 98 4.60 15.45 6.74
CA VAL A 98 3.84 14.21 6.70
C VAL A 98 3.84 13.60 5.29
N ARG A 99 3.60 14.42 4.26
CA ARG A 99 3.62 13.98 2.86
C ARG A 99 5.01 13.47 2.48
N GLU A 100 6.07 14.18 2.83
CA GLU A 100 7.44 13.77 2.50
C GLU A 100 7.83 12.45 3.19
N ALA A 101 7.40 12.25 4.43
CA ALA A 101 7.58 10.99 5.14
C ALA A 101 6.84 9.84 4.41
N CYS A 102 5.59 10.07 4.01
CA CYS A 102 4.81 9.08 3.25
C CYS A 102 5.46 8.71 1.91
N VAL A 103 5.94 9.70 1.14
CA VAL A 103 6.67 9.48 -0.13
C VAL A 103 7.93 8.65 0.13
N THR A 104 8.69 8.98 1.17
CA THR A 104 9.93 8.26 1.52
C THR A 104 9.65 6.81 1.92
N ILE A 105 8.62 6.56 2.73
CA ILE A 105 8.21 5.20 3.12
C ILE A 105 7.77 4.38 1.90
N ALA A 106 7.00 4.98 1.00
CA ALA A 106 6.55 4.32 -0.22
C ALA A 106 7.73 3.94 -1.13
N TYR A 107 8.68 4.85 -1.33
CA TYR A 107 9.90 4.59 -2.09
C TYR A 107 10.73 3.47 -1.47
N MET A 108 10.94 3.53 -0.15
CA MET A 108 11.63 2.47 0.58
C MET A 108 10.94 1.13 0.34
N SER A 109 9.60 1.07 0.40
CA SER A 109 8.84 -0.17 0.17
C SER A 109 9.08 -0.74 -1.20
N GLN A 110 9.00 0.10 -2.23
CA GLN A 110 9.24 -0.31 -3.60
C GLN A 110 10.66 -0.84 -3.82
N LEU A 111 11.66 -0.21 -3.22
CA LEU A 111 13.06 -0.57 -3.42
C LEU A 111 13.51 -1.78 -2.58
N LEU A 112 13.10 -1.84 -1.31
CA LEU A 112 13.62 -2.80 -0.34
C LEU A 112 12.73 -4.04 -0.19
N GLY A 113 11.45 -3.94 -0.54
CA GLY A 113 10.45 -4.99 -0.41
C GLY A 113 10.45 -5.61 0.99
N ASN A 114 10.56 -6.93 1.08
CA ASN A 114 10.51 -7.63 2.37
C ASN A 114 11.67 -7.29 3.33
N LYS A 115 12.77 -6.65 2.87
CA LYS A 115 13.86 -6.24 3.78
C LYS A 115 13.46 -5.13 4.76
N MET A 116 12.33 -4.46 4.55
CA MET A 116 11.81 -3.45 5.47
C MET A 116 10.57 -3.89 6.27
N GLU A 117 10.31 -5.19 6.37
CA GLU A 117 9.13 -5.71 7.06
C GLU A 117 8.99 -5.18 8.50
N HIS A 118 10.07 -5.10 9.27
CA HIS A 118 10.05 -4.58 10.64
C HIS A 118 9.62 -3.11 10.70
N PHE A 119 10.23 -2.29 9.84
CA PHE A 119 9.92 -0.87 9.74
C PHE A 119 8.45 -0.66 9.32
N THR A 120 7.96 -1.42 8.33
CA THR A 120 6.56 -1.32 7.88
C THR A 120 5.57 -1.71 8.96
N GLU A 121 5.84 -2.75 9.74
CA GLU A 121 5.00 -3.19 10.85
C GLU A 121 4.83 -2.08 11.89
N ASN A 122 5.89 -1.34 12.19
CA ASN A 122 5.89 -0.22 13.12
C ASN A 122 5.24 1.05 12.55
N MET A 123 5.30 1.27 11.23
CA MET A 123 4.71 2.44 10.58
C MET A 123 3.22 2.30 10.29
N LEU A 124 2.75 1.09 9.99
CA LEU A 124 1.40 0.87 9.45
C LEU A 124 0.27 1.42 10.34
N PRO A 125 0.29 1.24 11.69
CA PRO A 125 -0.72 1.85 12.55
C PRO A 125 -0.76 3.38 12.45
N CYS A 126 0.39 4.03 12.32
CA CYS A 126 0.48 5.49 12.22
C CYS A 126 -0.04 5.97 10.86
N LEU A 127 0.27 5.26 9.77
CA LEU A 127 -0.21 5.59 8.43
C LEU A 127 -1.74 5.47 8.30
N PHE A 128 -2.35 4.47 8.94
CA PHE A 128 -3.82 4.32 8.92
C PHE A 128 -4.54 5.48 9.59
N ASN A 129 -3.96 6.07 10.64
CA ASN A 129 -4.53 7.25 11.29
C ASN A 129 -4.56 8.46 10.35
N LEU A 130 -3.65 8.55 9.37
CA LEU A 130 -3.65 9.64 8.39
C LEU A 130 -4.91 9.65 7.53
N ILE A 131 -5.50 8.48 7.24
CA ILE A 131 -6.71 8.35 6.41
C ILE A 131 -7.87 9.18 6.95
N GLN A 132 -7.91 9.40 8.27
CA GLN A 132 -8.96 10.16 8.94
C GLN A 132 -8.67 11.66 9.02
N SER A 133 -7.55 12.13 8.48
CA SER A 133 -7.17 13.54 8.49
C SER A 133 -8.17 14.38 7.68
N SER A 134 -8.55 15.54 8.22
CA SER A 134 -9.35 16.53 7.48
C SER A 134 -8.55 17.21 6.37
N ALA A 135 -7.21 17.21 6.48
CA ALA A 135 -6.33 17.70 5.43
C ALA A 135 -6.23 16.65 4.31
N LYS A 136 -6.87 16.92 3.17
CA LYS A 136 -6.93 15.99 2.03
C LYS A 136 -5.56 15.48 1.57
N VAL A 137 -4.56 16.36 1.53
CA VAL A 137 -3.17 16.02 1.18
C VAL A 137 -2.57 14.97 2.13
N VAL A 138 -2.89 15.04 3.42
CA VAL A 138 -2.40 14.11 4.44
C VAL A 138 -3.14 12.78 4.33
N ALA A 139 -4.48 12.82 4.23
CA ALA A 139 -5.29 11.61 4.10
C ALA A 139 -4.94 10.80 2.85
N THR A 140 -4.80 11.47 1.70
CA THR A 140 -4.43 10.83 0.45
C THR A 140 -2.97 10.34 0.46
N ALA A 141 -2.02 11.10 1.02
CA ALA A 141 -0.64 10.63 1.16
C ALA A 141 -0.53 9.35 2.01
N GLY A 142 -1.29 9.25 3.11
CA GLY A 142 -1.37 8.03 3.92
C GLY A 142 -1.93 6.84 3.14
N GLN A 143 -3.02 7.05 2.39
CA GLN A 143 -3.62 6.00 1.55
C GLN A 143 -2.64 5.48 0.48
N VAL A 144 -1.98 6.39 -0.23
CA VAL A 144 -1.00 6.01 -1.27
C VAL A 144 0.20 5.29 -0.66
N ALA A 145 0.75 5.78 0.44
CA ALA A 145 1.87 5.13 1.13
C ALA A 145 1.53 3.70 1.58
N ILE A 146 0.34 3.48 2.18
CA ILE A 146 -0.09 2.13 2.57
C ILE A 146 -0.25 1.23 1.34
N GLY A 147 -0.76 1.77 0.22
CA GLY A 147 -0.86 1.05 -1.05
C GLY A 147 0.50 0.50 -1.52
N PHE A 148 1.55 1.34 -1.51
CA PHE A 148 2.93 0.92 -1.82
C PHE A 148 3.49 -0.07 -0.81
N VAL A 149 3.21 0.10 0.49
CA VAL A 149 3.63 -0.87 1.51
C VAL A 149 3.06 -2.25 1.21
N VAL A 150 1.76 -2.35 0.97
CA VAL A 150 1.09 -3.62 0.68
C VAL A 150 1.48 -4.17 -0.71
N ALA A 151 1.80 -3.32 -1.67
CA ALA A 151 2.22 -3.74 -3.00
C ALA A 151 3.59 -4.42 -3.02
N HIS A 152 4.53 -3.97 -2.18
CA HIS A 152 5.94 -4.39 -2.27
C HIS A 152 6.48 -5.10 -1.03
N THR A 153 5.87 -4.93 0.15
CA THR A 153 6.30 -5.58 1.40
C THR A 153 5.28 -6.65 1.83
N HIS A 154 5.50 -7.88 1.37
CA HIS A 154 4.59 -9.02 1.55
C HIS A 154 4.90 -9.79 2.85
N SER A 155 4.75 -9.13 3.99
CA SER A 155 4.97 -9.76 5.30
C SER A 155 3.65 -10.25 5.92
N SER A 156 3.60 -11.53 6.31
CA SER A 156 2.42 -12.11 6.97
C SER A 156 2.06 -11.39 8.28
N ARG A 157 3.03 -10.72 8.91
CA ARG A 157 2.82 -9.94 10.14
C ARG A 157 1.90 -8.72 9.94
N LEU A 158 1.72 -8.25 8.71
CA LEU A 158 0.80 -7.16 8.40
C LEU A 158 -0.67 -7.60 8.38
N LEU A 159 -0.93 -8.88 8.11
CA LEU A 159 -2.30 -9.40 7.89
C LEU A 159 -3.23 -9.23 9.10
N PRO A 160 -2.81 -9.52 10.35
CA PRO A 160 -3.66 -9.31 11.52
C PRO A 160 -4.13 -7.86 11.66
N LEU A 161 -3.23 -6.88 11.47
CA LEU A 161 -3.59 -5.46 11.54
C LEU A 161 -4.55 -5.09 10.41
N LEU A 162 -4.25 -5.46 9.16
CA LEU A 162 -5.11 -5.19 8.01
C LEU A 162 -6.52 -5.77 8.20
N CYS A 163 -6.63 -6.99 8.71
CA CYS A 163 -7.92 -7.63 8.96
C CYS A 163 -8.69 -6.94 10.09
N SER A 164 -8.01 -6.52 11.17
CA SER A 164 -8.66 -5.82 12.30
C SER A 164 -9.33 -4.50 11.89
N LEU A 165 -8.82 -3.85 10.84
CA LEU A 165 -9.33 -2.58 10.33
C LEU A 165 -10.63 -2.72 9.53
N LEU A 166 -10.99 -3.94 9.09
CA LEU A 166 -12.26 -4.22 8.39
C LEU A 166 -13.47 -4.04 9.31
N SER A 167 -13.30 -4.12 10.63
CA SER A 167 -14.35 -3.86 11.61
C SER A 167 -14.20 -2.50 12.31
N HIS A 168 -13.37 -1.60 11.78
CA HIS A 168 -13.11 -0.31 12.43
C HIS A 168 -14.35 0.60 12.43
N LYS A 169 -14.54 1.40 13.49
CA LYS A 169 -15.69 2.31 13.62
C LYS A 169 -15.79 3.34 12.49
N SER A 170 -14.66 3.78 11.94
CA SER A 170 -14.61 4.73 10.82
C SER A 170 -14.88 4.02 9.49
N ARG A 171 -15.90 4.51 8.78
CA ARG A 171 -16.25 4.09 7.43
C ARG A 171 -15.07 4.20 6.47
N ASP A 172 -14.32 5.30 6.52
CA ASP A 172 -13.24 5.56 5.57
C ASP A 172 -12.06 4.60 5.77
N ILE A 173 -11.78 4.22 7.03
CA ILE A 173 -10.82 3.15 7.34
C ILE A 173 -11.31 1.80 6.80
N ARG A 174 -12.59 1.43 6.99
CA ARG A 174 -13.11 0.16 6.45
C ARG A 174 -13.05 0.11 4.93
N ARG A 175 -13.35 1.22 4.24
CA ARG A 175 -13.20 1.36 2.79
C ARG A 175 -11.75 1.18 2.34
N ALA A 176 -10.79 1.77 3.04
CA ALA A 176 -9.38 1.57 2.75
C ALA A 176 -8.94 0.12 3.01
N ALA A 177 -9.31 -0.44 4.17
CA ALA A 177 -8.96 -1.79 4.58
C ALA A 177 -9.44 -2.85 3.59
N VAL A 178 -10.67 -2.75 3.08
CA VAL A 178 -11.17 -3.74 2.11
C VAL A 178 -10.49 -3.63 0.74
N LYS A 179 -10.07 -2.42 0.33
CA LYS A 179 -9.28 -2.22 -0.90
C LYS A 179 -7.91 -2.88 -0.77
N LEU A 180 -7.27 -2.69 0.38
CA LEU A 180 -5.98 -3.32 0.70
C LEU A 180 -6.11 -4.84 0.83
N LEU A 181 -7.17 -5.34 1.47
CA LEU A 181 -7.47 -6.77 1.54
C LEU A 181 -7.60 -7.38 0.14
N HIS A 182 -8.38 -6.74 -0.74
CA HIS A 182 -8.49 -7.18 -2.14
C HIS A 182 -7.13 -7.19 -2.84
N GLN A 183 -6.30 -6.15 -2.66
CA GLN A 183 -4.96 -6.08 -3.23
C GLN A 183 -4.06 -7.22 -2.72
N VAL A 184 -3.99 -7.43 -1.40
CA VAL A 184 -3.26 -8.54 -0.76
C VAL A 184 -3.67 -9.87 -1.38
N LEU A 185 -4.97 -10.15 -1.45
CA LEU A 185 -5.51 -11.40 -1.98
C LEU A 185 -5.32 -11.56 -3.50
N SER A 186 -5.00 -10.47 -4.21
CA SER A 186 -4.79 -10.51 -5.67
C SER A 186 -3.31 -10.62 -6.04
N THR A 187 -2.40 -10.15 -5.18
CA THR A 187 -0.98 -10.01 -5.52
C THR A 187 -0.04 -10.83 -4.65
N TRP A 188 -0.44 -11.24 -3.44
CA TRP A 188 0.44 -12.00 -2.54
C TRP A 188 0.36 -13.50 -2.82
N HIS A 189 1.47 -14.20 -2.60
CA HIS A 189 1.54 -15.65 -2.76
C HIS A 189 0.81 -16.40 -1.64
N THR A 190 0.12 -17.50 -1.99
CA THR A 190 -0.65 -18.36 -1.06
C THR A 190 0.08 -18.73 0.24
N PRO A 191 1.37 -19.11 0.25
CA PRO A 191 2.06 -19.53 1.48
C PRO A 191 2.12 -18.43 2.56
N ILE A 192 2.14 -17.16 2.16
CA ILE A 192 2.14 -16.02 3.08
C ILE A 192 0.75 -15.86 3.70
N LEU A 193 -0.28 -15.95 2.86
CA LEU A 193 -1.69 -15.83 3.25
C LEU A 193 -2.15 -16.98 4.14
N ASN A 194 -1.67 -18.20 3.87
CA ASN A 194 -2.10 -19.43 4.54
C ASN A 194 -1.87 -19.38 6.07
N LYS A 195 -0.85 -18.63 6.51
CA LYS A 195 -0.57 -18.41 7.95
C LYS A 195 -1.71 -17.74 8.71
N HIS A 196 -2.61 -17.05 8.00
CA HIS A 196 -3.72 -16.29 8.57
C HIS A 196 -5.05 -16.56 7.85
N VAL A 197 -5.22 -17.75 7.24
CA VAL A 197 -6.41 -18.07 6.44
C VAL A 197 -7.72 -17.86 7.22
N GLY A 198 -7.77 -18.21 8.51
CA GLY A 198 -8.95 -17.98 9.35
C GLY A 198 -9.29 -16.49 9.53
N LEU A 199 -8.29 -15.64 9.75
CA LEU A 199 -8.50 -14.18 9.85
C LEU A 199 -8.96 -13.58 8.53
N LEU A 200 -8.37 -14.02 7.42
CA LEU A 200 -8.75 -13.61 6.08
C LEU A 200 -10.19 -14.04 5.76
N GLN A 201 -10.57 -15.27 6.10
CA GLN A 201 -11.93 -15.79 5.93
C GLN A 201 -12.94 -14.92 6.69
N THR A 202 -12.71 -14.69 8.00
CA THR A 202 -13.58 -13.84 8.81
C THR A 202 -13.65 -12.41 8.27
N GLY A 203 -12.51 -11.83 7.87
CA GLY A 203 -12.45 -10.47 7.32
C GLY A 203 -13.23 -10.31 6.01
N VAL A 204 -13.07 -11.25 5.07
CA VAL A 204 -13.84 -11.27 3.80
C VAL A 204 -15.33 -11.40 4.11
N GLN A 205 -15.71 -12.35 4.97
CA GLN A 205 -17.10 -12.59 5.35
C GLN A 205 -17.74 -11.34 5.97
N SER A 206 -17.07 -10.68 6.93
CA SER A 206 -17.57 -9.46 7.56
C SER A 206 -17.72 -8.31 6.56
N ALA A 207 -16.78 -8.18 5.62
CA ALA A 207 -16.79 -7.09 4.64
C ALA A 207 -17.92 -7.23 3.59
N ILE A 208 -18.34 -8.47 3.25
CA ILE A 208 -19.50 -8.72 2.37
C ILE A 208 -20.80 -8.18 2.99
N GLY A 209 -20.92 -8.29 4.32
CA GLY A 209 -22.05 -7.83 5.11
C GLY A 209 -21.92 -6.40 5.64
N ASP A 210 -20.90 -5.63 5.27
CA ASP A 210 -20.67 -4.29 5.83
C ASP A 210 -21.88 -3.36 5.55
N ALA A 211 -22.14 -2.40 6.43
CA ALA A 211 -23.19 -1.41 6.26
C ALA A 211 -22.94 -0.45 5.07
N ASP A 212 -21.68 -0.21 4.71
CA ASP A 212 -21.29 0.66 3.61
C ASP A 212 -21.27 -0.06 2.25
N GLN A 213 -21.93 0.54 1.24
CA GLN A 213 -22.04 -0.07 -0.08
C GLN A 213 -20.69 -0.20 -0.80
N GLU A 214 -19.78 0.77 -0.67
CA GLU A 214 -18.47 0.71 -1.32
C GLU A 214 -17.60 -0.40 -0.72
N VAL A 215 -17.73 -0.62 0.60
CA VAL A 215 -17.09 -1.76 1.26
C VAL A 215 -17.62 -3.07 0.69
N ARG A 216 -18.95 -3.25 0.64
CA ARG A 216 -19.56 -4.48 0.08
C ARG A 216 -19.15 -4.73 -1.37
N MET A 217 -19.08 -3.69 -2.21
CA MET A 217 -18.67 -3.84 -3.62
C MET A 217 -17.24 -4.35 -3.74
N THR A 218 -16.31 -3.79 -2.97
CA THR A 218 -14.91 -4.22 -2.99
C THR A 218 -14.74 -5.60 -2.35
N ALA A 219 -15.50 -5.90 -1.29
CA ALA A 219 -15.48 -7.19 -0.60
C ALA A 219 -15.84 -8.36 -1.52
N ARG A 220 -16.77 -8.16 -2.47
CA ARG A 220 -17.10 -9.20 -3.46
C ARG A 220 -15.93 -9.51 -4.40
N LYS A 221 -15.12 -8.52 -4.77
CA LYS A 221 -13.87 -8.75 -5.51
C LYS A 221 -12.85 -9.49 -4.64
N ALA A 222 -12.71 -9.07 -3.38
CA ALA A 222 -11.85 -9.75 -2.40
C ALA A 222 -12.25 -11.22 -2.19
N TYR A 223 -13.54 -11.53 -2.17
CA TYR A 223 -14.04 -12.91 -2.07
C TYR A 223 -13.54 -13.79 -3.23
N TRP A 224 -13.60 -13.31 -4.47
CA TRP A 224 -13.14 -14.09 -5.62
C TRP A 224 -11.62 -14.29 -5.60
N ALA A 225 -10.87 -13.25 -5.22
CA ALA A 225 -9.43 -13.36 -5.00
C ALA A 225 -9.11 -14.38 -3.88
N PHE A 226 -9.83 -14.34 -2.76
CA PHE A 226 -9.70 -15.31 -1.67
C PHE A 226 -10.02 -16.74 -2.13
N LYS A 227 -11.07 -16.94 -2.92
CA LYS A 227 -11.45 -18.25 -3.46
C LYS A 227 -10.34 -18.86 -4.34
N ASN A 228 -9.59 -18.05 -5.09
CA ASN A 228 -8.47 -18.53 -5.90
C ASN A 228 -7.35 -19.15 -5.04
N HIS A 229 -7.20 -18.69 -3.79
CA HIS A 229 -6.22 -19.23 -2.85
C HIS A 229 -6.80 -20.37 -1.99
N PHE A 230 -8.04 -20.23 -1.52
CA PHE A 230 -8.64 -21.08 -0.49
C PHE A 230 -10.09 -21.45 -0.84
N PRO A 231 -10.32 -22.33 -1.84
CA PRO A 231 -11.66 -22.66 -2.34
C PRO A 231 -12.59 -23.19 -1.24
N ASP A 232 -12.12 -24.13 -0.41
CA ASP A 232 -12.94 -24.73 0.66
C ASP A 232 -13.38 -23.69 1.71
N HIS A 233 -12.49 -22.76 2.06
CA HIS A 233 -12.80 -21.70 3.02
C HIS A 233 -13.78 -20.68 2.40
N ALA A 234 -13.64 -20.41 1.09
CA ALA A 234 -14.57 -19.55 0.37
C ALA A 234 -15.97 -20.18 0.24
N GLU A 235 -16.06 -21.50 0.04
CA GLU A 235 -17.32 -22.22 0.05
C GLU A 235 -18.01 -22.18 1.41
N ALA A 236 -17.25 -22.29 2.50
CA ALA A 236 -17.77 -22.09 3.84
C ALA A 236 -18.37 -20.68 4.04
N ILE A 237 -17.68 -19.63 3.54
CA ILE A 237 -18.25 -18.26 3.51
C ILE A 237 -19.55 -18.28 2.72
N LEU A 238 -19.53 -18.75 1.47
CA LEU A 238 -20.70 -18.72 0.59
C LEU A 238 -21.90 -19.39 1.26
N ASN A 239 -21.72 -20.57 1.85
CA ASN A 239 -22.78 -21.33 2.49
C ASN A 239 -23.39 -20.62 3.70
N SER A 240 -22.59 -19.85 4.44
CA SER A 240 -23.04 -19.08 5.60
C SER A 240 -23.86 -17.83 5.26
N LEU A 241 -23.81 -17.34 4.02
CA LEU A 241 -24.49 -16.11 3.61
C LEU A 241 -25.98 -16.33 3.33
N ASP A 242 -26.79 -15.28 3.54
CA ASP A 242 -28.19 -15.28 3.14
C ASP A 242 -28.35 -15.34 1.61
N ALA A 243 -29.52 -15.80 1.16
CA ALA A 243 -29.84 -15.99 -0.26
C ALA A 243 -29.68 -14.72 -1.12
N SER A 244 -29.83 -13.53 -0.52
CA SER A 244 -29.60 -12.26 -1.21
C SER A 244 -28.13 -12.07 -1.58
N TYR A 245 -27.23 -12.16 -0.59
CA TYR A 245 -25.79 -12.00 -0.78
C TYR A 245 -25.18 -13.08 -1.69
N LYS A 246 -25.66 -14.34 -1.56
CA LYS A 246 -25.28 -15.45 -2.46
C LYS A 246 -25.53 -15.11 -3.93
N ARG A 247 -26.74 -14.62 -4.25
CA ARG A 247 -27.13 -14.26 -5.62
C ARG A 247 -26.25 -13.15 -6.19
N THR A 248 -25.97 -12.10 -5.41
CA THR A 248 -25.11 -11.00 -5.85
C THR A 248 -23.67 -11.45 -6.11
N LEU A 249 -23.11 -12.32 -5.27
CA LEU A 249 -21.79 -12.89 -5.51
C LEU A 249 -21.76 -13.72 -6.79
N GLN A 250 -22.74 -14.59 -6.98
CA GLN A 250 -22.82 -15.47 -8.16
C GLN A 250 -23.02 -14.68 -9.46
N SER A 251 -23.79 -13.60 -9.46
CA SER A 251 -23.93 -12.72 -10.63
C SER A 251 -22.61 -12.06 -11.03
N ASP A 252 -21.77 -11.69 -10.06
CA ASP A 252 -20.45 -11.11 -10.31
C ASP A 252 -19.47 -12.13 -10.95
N SER A 253 -19.65 -13.43 -10.68
CA SER A 253 -18.88 -14.49 -11.34
C SER A 253 -19.17 -14.58 -12.84
N MET A 254 -20.46 -14.47 -13.20
CA MET A 254 -20.93 -14.58 -14.58
C MET A 254 -20.55 -13.36 -15.41
N SER A 255 -20.55 -12.15 -14.83
CA SER A 255 -20.10 -10.94 -15.51
C SER A 255 -18.58 -10.91 -15.74
N ASN A 256 -17.78 -11.40 -14.79
CA ASN A 256 -16.33 -11.58 -14.99
C ASN A 256 -16.02 -12.61 -16.08
N SER A 257 -16.76 -13.73 -16.13
CA SER A 257 -16.56 -14.79 -17.13
C SER A 257 -16.95 -14.34 -18.56
N SER A 258 -17.96 -13.47 -18.67
CA SER A 258 -18.41 -12.92 -19.96
C SER A 258 -17.43 -11.90 -20.54
N SER A 259 -16.64 -11.26 -19.68
CA SER A 259 -15.62 -10.27 -20.08
C SER A 259 -14.35 -10.93 -20.65
N SER A 260 -14.08 -12.20 -20.32
CA SER A 260 -12.92 -12.95 -20.84
C SER A 260 -13.12 -13.53 -22.25
N ASN A 261 -14.36 -13.60 -22.75
CA ASN A 261 -14.69 -14.20 -24.06
C ASN A 261 -14.88 -13.20 -25.20
N SER A 262 -14.58 -11.91 -24.99
CA SER A 262 -14.81 -10.84 -25.98
C SER A 262 -13.52 -10.31 -26.60
N LEU A 263 -12.59 -11.18 -27.02
CA LEU A 263 -11.45 -10.82 -27.87
C LEU A 263 -10.91 -12.09 -28.53
N HIS A 264 -11.42 -12.43 -29.71
CA HIS A 264 -10.70 -12.97 -30.88
C HIS A 264 -11.70 -13.41 -31.97
N GLN A 265 -11.91 -12.54 -32.96
CA GLN A 265 -12.06 -13.00 -34.34
C GLN A 265 -11.06 -12.21 -35.19
N PRO A 266 -9.92 -12.79 -35.58
CA PRO A 266 -9.13 -12.23 -36.66
C PRO A 266 -9.89 -12.49 -37.97
N GLN A 267 -10.44 -11.42 -38.55
CA GLN A 267 -10.85 -11.40 -39.96
C GLN A 267 -9.61 -11.75 -40.81
N ARG A 268 -9.61 -12.98 -41.35
CA ARG A 268 -8.53 -13.51 -42.17
C ARG A 268 -8.51 -12.76 -43.51
N SER A 269 -7.37 -12.14 -43.81
CA SER A 269 -7.06 -11.40 -45.02
C SER A 269 -7.25 -12.26 -46.28
N LYS A 270 -7.89 -11.70 -47.31
CA LYS A 270 -7.76 -12.20 -48.70
C LYS A 270 -6.60 -11.46 -49.37
N ILE A 271 -5.55 -12.22 -49.68
CA ILE A 271 -4.49 -11.83 -50.61
C ILE A 271 -4.94 -12.23 -52.03
N THR A 272 -4.98 -11.23 -52.91
CA THR A 272 -4.90 -11.31 -54.38
C THR A 272 -4.34 -9.93 -54.75
N GLY A 273 -3.10 -9.74 -55.20
CA GLY A 273 -2.38 -10.47 -56.25
C GLY A 273 -2.54 -9.69 -57.55
N LEU A 274 -1.50 -8.96 -57.96
CA LEU A 274 -1.00 -8.78 -59.34
C LEU A 274 -0.30 -7.42 -59.55
N LEU A 275 0.92 -7.54 -60.09
CA LEU A 275 1.67 -6.66 -61.00
C LEU A 275 1.94 -5.21 -60.56
#